data_AF-A0A0K8Q5K9-F1
#
_entry.id   AF-A0A0K8Q5K9-F1
#
_cell.length_a   1.000
_cell.length_b   1.000
_cell.length_c   1.000
_cell.angle_alpha   90.00
_cell.angle_beta   90.00
_cell.angle_gamma   90.00
#
_symmetry.space_group_name_H-M   'P 1'
#
loop_
_entity.id
_entity.type
_entity.pdbx_description
1 polymer ?
#
loop_
_entity_poly.entity_id
_entity_poly.type
_entity_poly.pdbx_seq_one_letter_code
_entity_poly.pdbx_strand_id
1 'polypeptide(L)'
;MTASWTAYQRARRRSRQAWAVLLVLATGLVAAVIWFFTAGQFAVAEPSISGPSEAPVLAPGWMKPVAAVHPVPPGPASTVLESLPVKGRASSDNYDRTAFGQAWSDVDHNGCDTRNDILRRDLAGVVFTEGSRCKVASGELREPTPGLSSISVAEPRAAKPCRSTT
;
A
#
# COMPACT_ATOMS: atom_id res chain seq x y z
N MET A 1 -61.50 -43.80 -2.08
CA MET A 1 -60.17 -43.83 -2.75
C MET A 1 -59.14 -44.29 -1.73
N THR A 2 -58.77 -45.56 -1.71
CA THR A 2 -57.82 -46.12 -0.74
C THR A 2 -56.40 -45.99 -1.31
N ALA A 3 -55.57 -45.15 -0.70
CA ALA A 3 -54.16 -45.08 -1.06
C ALA A 3 -53.46 -46.38 -0.60
N SER A 4 -52.90 -47.13 -1.54
CA SER A 4 -52.20 -48.38 -1.22
C SER A 4 -50.83 -48.07 -0.59
N TRP A 5 -50.45 -48.87 0.40
CA TRP A 5 -49.16 -48.76 1.10
C TRP A 5 -47.95 -48.75 0.15
N THR A 6 -48.04 -49.43 -0.99
CA THR A 6 -47.00 -49.47 -2.03
C THR A 6 -46.87 -48.14 -2.78
N ALA A 7 -47.96 -47.39 -2.99
CA ALA A 7 -47.92 -46.05 -3.57
C ALA A 7 -47.23 -45.06 -2.61
N TYR A 8 -47.52 -45.17 -1.30
CA TYR A 8 -46.84 -44.40 -0.26
C TYR A 8 -45.33 -44.69 -0.21
N GLN A 9 -44.92 -45.96 -0.28
CA GLN A 9 -43.50 -46.33 -0.31
C GLN A 9 -42.75 -45.82 -1.54
N ARG A 10 -43.36 -45.86 -2.74
CA ARG A 10 -42.75 -45.30 -3.97
C ARG A 10 -42.63 -43.78 -3.88
N ALA A 11 -43.65 -43.09 -3.39
CA ALA A 11 -43.60 -41.65 -3.17
C ALA A 11 -42.49 -41.25 -2.19
N ARG A 12 -42.31 -42.02 -1.10
CA ARG A 12 -41.24 -41.81 -0.12
C ARG A 12 -39.84 -42.12 -0.66
N ARG A 13 -39.68 -43.08 -1.58
CA ARG A 13 -38.39 -43.32 -2.26
C ARG A 13 -38.05 -42.19 -3.23
N ARG A 14 -39.03 -41.70 -4.00
CA ARG A 14 -38.87 -40.55 -4.90
C ARG A 14 -38.55 -39.26 -4.14
N SER A 15 -39.17 -39.04 -2.98
CA SER A 15 -38.85 -37.88 -2.14
C SER A 15 -37.43 -37.94 -1.57
N ARG A 16 -36.99 -39.12 -1.09
CA ARG A 16 -35.60 -39.31 -0.62
C ARG A 16 -34.58 -39.13 -1.74
N GLN A 17 -34.89 -39.59 -2.96
CA GLN A 17 -34.05 -39.36 -4.13
C GLN A 17 -33.99 -37.87 -4.52
N ALA A 18 -35.11 -37.14 -4.47
CA ALA A 18 -35.14 -35.70 -4.73
C ALA A 18 -34.32 -34.91 -3.69
N TRP A 19 -34.47 -35.23 -2.40
CA TRP A 19 -33.66 -34.63 -1.34
C TRP A 19 -32.16 -34.95 -1.48
N ALA A 20 -31.81 -36.17 -1.89
CA ALA A 20 -30.42 -36.54 -2.17
C ALA A 20 -29.83 -35.72 -3.32
N VAL A 21 -30.58 -35.52 -4.41
CA VAL A 21 -30.15 -34.68 -5.55
C VAL A 21 -29.96 -33.23 -5.12
N LEU A 22 -30.91 -32.67 -4.35
CA LEU A 22 -30.80 -31.30 -3.84
C LEU A 22 -29.59 -31.12 -2.92
N LEU A 23 -29.31 -32.08 -2.05
CA LEU A 23 -28.13 -32.04 -1.18
C LEU A 23 -26.84 -32.08 -1.98
N VAL A 24 -26.73 -32.92 -3.01
CA VAL A 24 -25.55 -32.98 -3.88
C VAL A 24 -25.35 -31.68 -4.66
N LEU A 25 -26.42 -31.09 -5.18
CA LEU A 25 -26.33 -29.79 -5.87
C LEU A 25 -25.92 -28.68 -4.90
N ALA A 26 -26.50 -28.64 -3.70
CA ALA A 26 -26.16 -27.65 -2.69
C ALA A 26 -24.70 -27.77 -2.23
N THR A 27 -24.20 -28.99 -1.98
CA THR A 27 -22.79 -29.18 -1.60
C THR A 27 -21.84 -28.84 -2.74
N GLY A 28 -22.17 -29.16 -3.99
CA GLY A 28 -21.39 -28.74 -5.16
C GLY A 28 -21.32 -27.22 -5.30
N LEU A 29 -22.43 -26.52 -5.09
CA LEU A 29 -22.50 -25.05 -5.15
C LEU A 29 -21.68 -24.41 -4.02
N VAL A 30 -21.79 -24.92 -2.79
CA VAL A 30 -20.98 -24.47 -1.66
C VAL A 30 -19.49 -24.72 -1.91
N ALA A 31 -19.11 -25.88 -2.44
CA ALA A 31 -17.72 -26.17 -2.78
C ALA A 31 -17.17 -25.22 -3.86
N ALA A 32 -17.97 -24.90 -4.88
CA ALA A 32 -17.60 -23.95 -5.92
C ALA A 32 -17.43 -22.52 -5.37
N VAL A 33 -18.33 -22.08 -4.48
CA VAL A 33 -18.23 -20.78 -3.81
C VAL A 33 -17.00 -20.70 -2.91
N ILE A 34 -16.74 -21.73 -2.10
CA ILE A 34 -15.55 -21.82 -1.26
C ILE A 34 -14.29 -21.75 -2.12
N TRP A 35 -14.21 -22.53 -3.20
CA TRP A 35 -13.07 -22.48 -4.12
C TRP A 35 -12.88 -21.09 -4.75
N PHE A 36 -13.97 -20.45 -5.19
CA PHE A 36 -13.91 -19.11 -5.80
C PHE A 36 -13.31 -18.07 -4.85
N PHE A 37 -13.76 -18.02 -3.59
CA PHE A 37 -13.28 -17.06 -2.59
C PHE A 37 -11.91 -17.40 -1.98
N THR A 38 -11.40 -18.63 -2.16
CA THR A 38 -10.09 -19.04 -1.60
C THR A 38 -8.98 -19.06 -2.63
N ALA A 39 -9.24 -19.52 -3.85
CA ALA A 39 -8.23 -19.71 -4.88
C ALA A 39 -8.65 -19.16 -6.26
N GLY A 40 -9.92 -19.33 -6.64
CA GLY A 40 -10.39 -19.06 -8.00
C GLY A 40 -10.34 -17.59 -8.40
N GLN A 41 -10.67 -16.67 -7.49
CA GLN A 41 -10.68 -15.22 -7.79
C GLN A 41 -9.30 -14.67 -8.22
N PHE A 42 -8.21 -15.28 -7.74
CA PHE A 42 -6.84 -14.88 -8.07
C PHE A 42 -6.24 -15.66 -9.25
N ALA A 43 -6.85 -16.79 -9.64
CA ALA A 43 -6.40 -17.57 -10.78
C ALA A 43 -7.02 -17.09 -12.12
N VAL A 44 -8.23 -16.53 -12.06
CA VAL A 44 -8.94 -15.99 -13.25
C VAL A 44 -8.55 -14.52 -13.52
N ALA A 45 -8.14 -13.79 -12.48
CA ALA A 45 -7.64 -12.43 -12.58
C ALA A 45 -6.13 -12.43 -12.33
N GLU A 46 -5.35 -12.62 -13.39
CA GLU A 46 -4.26 -11.71 -13.78
C GLU A 46 -3.44 -12.38 -14.89
N PRO A 47 -3.45 -11.86 -16.14
CA PRO A 47 -2.23 -11.98 -16.93
C PRO A 47 -1.12 -11.38 -16.08
N SER A 48 0.02 -12.05 -15.98
CA SER A 48 1.22 -11.48 -15.38
C SER A 48 1.55 -10.20 -16.13
N ILE A 49 1.07 -9.07 -15.61
CA ILE A 49 1.50 -7.76 -16.07
C ILE A 49 2.99 -7.77 -15.76
N SER A 50 3.80 -7.85 -16.82
CA SER A 50 5.23 -7.69 -16.68
C SER A 50 5.40 -6.34 -16.00
N GLY A 51 5.92 -6.36 -14.77
CA GLY A 51 6.26 -5.15 -14.06
C GLY A 51 7.11 -4.26 -14.98
N PRO A 52 7.09 -2.94 -14.79
CA PRO A 52 7.85 -2.04 -15.64
C PRO A 52 9.32 -2.50 -15.69
N SER A 53 9.78 -2.86 -16.90
CA SER A 53 11.15 -3.33 -17.16
C SER A 53 12.19 -2.24 -16.86
N GLU A 54 11.74 -0.98 -16.79
CA GLU A 54 12.53 0.17 -16.40
C GLU A 54 11.76 0.94 -15.34
N ALA A 55 12.44 1.39 -14.28
CA ALA A 55 11.83 2.28 -13.31
C ALA A 55 11.38 3.56 -14.04
N PRO A 56 10.09 3.97 -13.96
CA PRO A 56 9.66 5.21 -14.58
C PRO A 56 10.42 6.37 -13.94
N VAL A 57 11.26 7.05 -14.70
CA VAL A 57 11.91 8.29 -14.26
C VAL A 57 10.84 9.37 -14.27
N LEU A 58 10.32 9.70 -13.10
CA LEU A 58 9.17 10.61 -12.95
C LEU A 58 9.47 12.07 -13.36
N ALA A 59 10.73 12.43 -13.64
CA ALA A 59 11.08 13.72 -14.25
C ALA A 59 12.48 13.67 -14.89
N PRO A 60 12.60 13.40 -16.21
CA PRO A 60 13.90 13.28 -16.87
C PRO A 60 14.74 14.58 -16.86
N GLY A 61 14.11 15.73 -16.60
CA GLY A 61 14.82 17.01 -16.47
C GLY A 61 15.58 17.17 -15.16
N TRP A 62 15.16 16.51 -14.07
CA TRP A 62 15.62 16.83 -12.71
C TRP A 62 16.26 15.63 -12.01
N MET A 63 15.90 14.40 -12.41
CA MET A 63 16.53 13.16 -11.96
C MET A 63 17.24 12.50 -13.14
N LYS A 64 18.54 12.24 -12.99
CA LYS A 64 19.26 11.36 -13.94
C LYS A 64 18.64 9.95 -13.83
N PRO A 65 18.42 9.26 -14.96
CA PRO A 65 17.97 7.86 -14.92
C PRO A 65 18.93 7.06 -14.05
N VAL A 66 18.38 6.48 -12.97
CA VAL A 66 19.13 5.54 -12.14
C VAL A 66 19.22 4.26 -12.94
N ALA A 67 20.39 3.99 -13.52
CA ALA A 67 20.66 2.70 -14.13
C ALA A 67 20.50 1.64 -13.05
N ALA A 68 19.62 0.66 -13.28
CA ALA A 68 19.48 -0.46 -12.38
C ALA A 68 20.85 -1.14 -12.22
N VAL A 69 21.36 -1.20 -10.98
CA VAL A 69 22.67 -1.81 -10.70
C VAL A 69 22.66 -3.29 -11.10
N HIS A 70 21.48 -3.93 -11.05
CA HIS A 70 21.25 -5.29 -11.55
C HIS A 70 19.87 -5.41 -12.23
N PRO A 71 19.77 -6.17 -13.33
CA PRO A 71 18.48 -6.48 -13.95
C PRO A 71 17.61 -7.29 -12.98
N VAL A 72 16.32 -6.96 -12.90
CA VAL A 72 15.36 -7.69 -12.07
C VAL A 72 15.10 -9.05 -12.71
N PRO A 73 15.35 -10.18 -12.01
CA PRO A 73 15.06 -11.50 -12.54
C PRO A 73 13.57 -11.65 -12.90
N PRO A 74 13.24 -12.31 -14.01
CA PRO A 74 11.85 -12.56 -14.37
C PRO A 74 11.20 -13.53 -13.38
N GLY A 75 9.92 -13.30 -13.03
CA GLY A 75 9.15 -14.18 -12.16
C GLY A 75 8.21 -13.43 -11.22
N PRO A 76 7.48 -14.14 -10.35
CA PRO A 76 6.65 -13.53 -9.33
C PRO A 76 7.49 -12.63 -8.40
N ALA A 77 7.01 -11.42 -8.13
CA ALA A 77 7.72 -10.47 -7.27
C ALA A 77 7.99 -11.03 -5.86
N SER A 78 7.09 -11.88 -5.34
CA SER A 78 7.28 -12.60 -4.07
C SER A 78 8.51 -13.52 -4.10
N THR A 79 8.68 -14.31 -5.15
CA THR A 79 9.83 -15.21 -5.30
C THR A 79 11.14 -14.45 -5.45
N VAL A 80 11.14 -13.33 -6.18
CA VAL A 80 12.32 -12.48 -6.31
C VAL A 80 12.65 -11.83 -4.95
N LEU A 81 11.65 -11.37 -4.20
CA LEU A 81 11.83 -10.80 -2.86
C LEU A 81 12.43 -11.82 -1.87
N GLU A 82 11.99 -13.08 -1.92
CA GLU A 82 12.54 -14.17 -1.11
C GLU A 82 14.01 -14.46 -1.41
N SER A 83 14.48 -14.15 -2.63
CA SER A 83 15.89 -14.31 -3.00
C SER A 83 16.81 -13.22 -2.46
N LEU A 84 16.26 -12.10 -1.97
CA LEU A 84 17.07 -10.99 -1.48
C LEU A 84 17.74 -11.37 -0.15
N PRO A 85 19.07 -11.15 -0.02
CA PRO A 85 19.77 -11.44 1.20
C PRO A 85 19.29 -10.51 2.32
N VAL A 86 18.72 -11.07 3.38
CA VAL A 86 18.38 -10.32 4.59
C VAL A 86 19.66 -9.94 5.31
N LYS A 87 20.00 -8.65 5.26
CA LYS A 87 21.12 -8.12 6.06
C LYS A 87 20.68 -8.01 7.51
N GLY A 88 21.49 -8.53 8.42
CA GLY A 88 21.35 -8.25 9.85
C GLY A 88 21.52 -6.75 10.14
N ARG A 89 21.15 -6.33 11.36
CA ARG A 89 21.35 -4.94 11.79
C ARG A 89 22.84 -4.60 11.70
N ALA A 90 23.20 -3.67 10.83
CA ALA A 90 24.54 -3.11 10.80
C ALA A 90 24.81 -2.34 12.11
N SER A 91 26.06 -2.31 12.57
CA SER A 91 26.39 -1.46 13.72
C SER A 91 26.18 0.01 13.33
N SER A 92 25.68 0.79 14.28
CA SER A 92 25.50 2.23 14.09
C SER A 92 26.78 3.02 14.35
N ASP A 93 27.91 2.35 14.58
CA ASP A 93 29.14 2.98 15.08
C ASP A 93 29.76 3.95 14.06
N ASN A 94 29.38 3.82 12.78
CA ASN A 94 29.81 4.71 11.70
C ASN A 94 28.81 5.85 11.42
N TYR A 95 27.76 6.00 12.23
CA TYR A 95 26.78 7.08 12.09
C TYR A 95 26.91 8.06 13.26
N ASP A 96 27.35 9.29 12.94
CA ASP A 96 27.28 10.43 13.85
C ASP A 96 26.33 11.48 13.27
N ARG A 97 25.21 11.72 13.96
CA ARG A 97 24.22 12.72 13.53
C ARG A 97 24.82 14.13 13.51
N THR A 98 25.80 14.41 14.36
CA THR A 98 26.42 15.73 14.47
C THR A 98 27.38 16.03 13.31
N ALA A 99 27.87 15.01 12.62
CA ALA A 99 28.72 15.15 11.43
C ALA A 99 27.99 15.81 10.24
N PHE A 100 26.64 15.84 10.24
CA PHE A 100 25.82 16.46 9.20
C PHE A 100 25.47 17.93 9.48
N GLY A 101 25.98 18.50 10.59
CA GLY A 101 25.73 19.88 10.99
C GLY A 101 24.37 20.11 11.64
N GLN A 102 23.99 21.39 11.77
CA GLN A 102 22.71 21.76 12.35
C GLN A 102 21.56 21.34 11.43
N ALA A 103 20.58 20.60 11.97
CA ALA A 103 19.37 20.26 11.25
C ALA A 103 18.64 21.54 10.81
N TRP A 104 18.28 21.61 9.53
CA TRP A 104 17.62 22.77 8.93
C TRP A 104 18.40 24.06 9.15
N SER A 105 19.70 24.04 8.86
CA SER A 105 20.48 25.27 8.81
C SER A 105 19.95 26.21 7.74
N ASP A 106 20.09 27.51 7.96
CA ASP A 106 19.89 28.55 6.95
C ASP A 106 21.18 28.63 6.11
N VAL A 107 21.19 27.91 4.99
CA VAL A 107 22.39 27.73 4.15
C VAL A 107 22.62 28.93 3.22
N ASP A 108 21.56 29.64 2.83
CA ASP A 108 21.64 30.81 1.96
C ASP A 108 21.66 32.14 2.72
N HIS A 109 21.58 32.08 4.06
CA HIS A 109 21.61 33.21 4.99
C HIS A 109 20.50 34.23 4.76
N ASN A 110 19.32 33.76 4.35
CA ASN A 110 18.17 34.62 4.07
C ASN A 110 17.29 34.90 5.32
N GLY A 111 17.58 34.25 6.45
CA GLY A 111 16.85 34.36 7.72
C GLY A 111 15.74 33.32 7.92
N CYS A 112 15.55 32.41 6.97
CA CYS A 112 14.65 31.26 7.05
C CYS A 112 15.47 29.96 7.11
N ASP A 113 14.99 28.95 7.83
CA ASP A 113 15.64 27.64 7.77
C ASP A 113 15.36 26.94 6.43
N THR A 114 16.27 26.03 6.03
CA THR A 114 16.11 25.25 4.78
C THR A 114 14.75 24.54 4.69
N ARG A 115 14.16 24.13 5.83
CA ARG A 115 12.85 23.47 5.84
C ARG A 115 11.77 24.41 5.33
N ASN A 116 11.70 25.60 5.90
CA ASN A 116 10.70 26.60 5.58
C ASN A 116 10.90 27.18 4.18
N ASP A 117 12.14 27.25 3.69
CA ASP A 117 12.40 27.59 2.29
C ASP A 117 11.84 26.58 1.31
N ILE A 118 12.06 25.28 1.56
CA ILE A 118 11.50 24.21 0.73
C ILE A 118 9.97 24.21 0.80
N LEU A 119 9.39 24.34 2.00
CA LEU A 119 7.94 24.37 2.17
C LEU A 119 7.32 25.57 1.44
N ARG A 120 7.94 26.75 1.50
CA ARG A 120 7.48 27.95 0.79
C ARG A 120 7.58 27.80 -0.73
N ARG A 121 8.58 27.07 -1.23
CA ARG A 121 8.79 26.81 -2.66
C ARG A 121 7.80 25.80 -3.22
N ASP A 122 7.58 24.70 -2.49
CA ASP A 122 6.91 23.51 -3.04
C ASP A 122 5.41 23.44 -2.74
N LEU A 123 4.94 24.11 -1.68
CA LEU A 123 3.52 24.13 -1.35
C LEU A 123 2.77 25.22 -2.12
N ALA A 124 1.56 24.88 -2.55
CA ALA A 124 0.56 25.83 -3.01
C ALA A 124 -0.28 26.35 -1.82
N GLY A 125 -0.75 27.60 -1.88
CA GLY A 125 -1.62 28.15 -0.85
C GLY A 125 -0.99 28.23 0.54
N VAL A 126 0.30 28.58 0.60
CA VAL A 126 1.09 28.66 1.84
C VAL A 126 0.46 29.63 2.84
N VAL A 127 0.28 29.15 4.07
CA VAL A 127 -0.10 29.96 5.24
C VAL A 127 1.08 30.02 6.20
N PHE A 128 1.48 31.22 6.59
CA PHE A 128 2.55 31.43 7.58
C PHE A 128 2.01 31.47 9.00
N THR A 129 2.83 31.11 9.97
CA THR A 129 2.53 31.34 11.39
C THR A 129 2.41 32.85 11.65
N GLU A 130 1.52 33.23 12.57
CA GLU A 130 1.33 34.62 12.97
C GLU A 130 2.64 35.29 13.38
N GLY A 131 2.91 36.48 12.81
CA GLY A 131 4.12 37.25 13.07
C GLY A 131 5.39 36.74 12.38
N SER A 132 5.34 35.65 11.60
CA SER A 132 6.50 35.13 10.86
C SER A 132 6.39 35.37 9.36
N ARG A 133 7.54 35.61 8.72
CA ARG A 133 7.70 35.64 7.25
C ARG A 133 8.40 34.40 6.69
N CYS A 134 8.82 33.50 7.58
CA CYS A 134 9.55 32.28 7.23
C CYS A 134 8.74 31.05 7.62
N LYS A 135 8.20 31.01 8.83
CA LYS A 135 7.61 29.79 9.39
C LYS A 135 6.29 29.44 8.70
N VAL A 136 6.28 28.34 7.95
CA VAL A 136 5.10 27.83 7.24
C VAL A 136 4.25 27.00 8.20
N ALA A 137 3.00 27.40 8.38
CA ALA A 137 2.00 26.70 9.18
C ALA A 137 1.27 25.61 8.38
N SER A 138 0.91 25.87 7.12
CA SER A 138 0.26 24.89 6.24
C SER A 138 0.34 25.23 4.76
N GLY A 139 0.00 24.26 3.91
CA GLY A 139 -0.16 24.42 2.46
C GLY A 139 -0.46 23.08 1.78
N GLU A 140 -0.61 23.08 0.46
CA GLU A 140 -0.92 21.88 -0.34
C GLU A 140 0.26 21.48 -1.21
N LEU A 141 0.79 20.27 -1.02
CA LEU A 141 1.80 19.68 -1.89
C LEU A 141 1.12 18.95 -3.04
N ARG A 142 1.46 19.29 -4.28
CA ARG A 142 0.90 18.62 -5.47
C ARG A 142 1.75 17.41 -5.81
N GLU A 143 1.17 16.23 -5.63
CA GLU A 143 1.82 14.96 -5.98
C GLU A 143 1.40 14.52 -7.39
N PRO A 144 2.35 14.17 -8.29
CA PRO A 144 2.04 13.77 -9.66
C PRO A 144 1.59 12.30 -9.79
N THR A 145 0.95 11.72 -8.77
CA THR A 145 0.60 10.28 -8.75
C THR A 145 -0.86 10.08 -9.20
N PRO A 146 -1.17 9.07 -10.06
CA PRO A 146 -2.50 8.87 -10.66
C PRO A 146 -3.69 8.54 -9.72
N GLY A 147 -3.55 8.72 -8.41
CA GLY A 147 -4.62 8.50 -7.42
C GLY A 147 -4.68 9.51 -6.27
N LEU A 148 -3.70 10.42 -6.16
CA LEU A 148 -3.63 11.47 -5.15
C LEU A 148 -3.01 12.70 -5.80
N SER A 149 -3.83 13.72 -6.05
CA SER A 149 -3.39 14.95 -6.72
C SER A 149 -2.84 16.01 -5.77
N SER A 150 -3.14 15.91 -4.47
CA SER A 150 -2.68 16.86 -3.45
C SER A 150 -2.62 16.25 -2.05
N ILE A 151 -1.63 16.67 -1.27
CA ILE A 151 -1.46 16.34 0.15
C ILE A 151 -1.46 17.64 0.95
N SER A 152 -2.35 17.74 1.93
CA SER A 152 -2.34 18.85 2.89
C SER A 152 -1.19 18.68 3.88
N VAL A 153 -0.27 19.64 3.89
CA VAL A 153 0.80 19.75 4.87
C VAL A 153 0.37 20.75 5.94
N ALA A 154 0.44 20.34 7.20
CA ALA A 154 0.18 21.22 8.35
C ALA A 154 1.24 20.99 9.43
N GLU A 155 1.57 22.05 10.16
CA GLU A 155 2.49 21.94 11.30
C GLU A 155 1.94 20.91 12.30
N PRO A 156 2.76 19.96 12.79
CA PRO A 156 2.30 18.98 13.76
C PRO A 156 1.79 19.72 15.00
N ARG A 157 0.54 19.43 15.39
CA ARG A 157 0.01 19.91 16.67
C ARG A 157 0.97 19.46 17.77
N ALA A 158 1.29 20.35 18.70
CA ALA A 158 2.18 20.05 19.83
C ALA A 158 1.81 18.69 20.43
N ALA A 159 2.71 17.72 20.26
CA ALA A 159 2.52 16.40 20.85
C ALA A 159 2.51 16.60 22.37
N LYS A 160 1.52 16.00 23.05
CA LYS A 160 1.55 15.93 24.52
C LYS A 160 2.88 15.29 24.93
N PRO A 161 3.62 15.85 25.90
CA PRO A 161 4.89 15.27 26.31
C PRO A 161 4.66 13.81 26.75
N CYS A 162 5.45 12.89 26.18
CA CYS A 162 5.48 11.50 26.62
C CYS A 162 5.90 11.50 28.09
N ARG A 163 4.96 11.17 28.98
CA ARG A 163 5.25 11.01 30.40
C ARG A 163 6.16 9.79 30.53
N SER A 164 7.43 9.99 30.90
CA SER A 164 8.33 8.91 31.26
C SER A 164 7.82 8.25 32.53
N THR A 165 7.25 7.06 32.42
CA THR A 165 7.10 6.17 33.58
C THR A 165 8.47 5.58 33.88
N THR A 166 9.06 6.04 34.98
CA THR A 166 10.18 5.37 35.64
C THR A 166 9.73 4.07 36.26
#